data_AF-A0A255HVU4-F1
#
_entry.id   AF-A0A255HVU4-F1
#
_cell.length_a   1.000
_cell.length_b   1.000
_cell.length_c   1.000
_cell.angle_alpha   90.00
_cell.angle_beta   90.00
_cell.angle_gamma   90.00
#
_symmetry.space_group_name_H-M   'P 1'
#
loop_
_entity.id
_entity.type
_entity.pdbx_description
1 polymer ?
#
loop_
_entity_poly.entity_id
_entity_poly.type
_entity_poly.pdbx_seq_one_letter_code
_entity_poly.pdbx_strand_id
1 'polypeptide(L)' 'MSTFATALYAVSAPVLDIPFITVVQVLLALVAVGAFVLVFKPLLIGIVRALVLVVRPKLSREQRLARELATRA' A
#
# COMPACT_ATOMS: atom_id res chain seq x y z
N MET A 1 -35.91 38.47 12.66
CA MET A 1 -34.69 37.90 12.03
C MET A 1 -35.13 36.90 10.97
N SER A 2 -34.50 36.88 9.79
CA SER A 2 -34.93 36.06 8.65
C SER A 2 -34.59 34.58 8.87
N THR A 3 -35.61 33.76 9.13
CA THR A 3 -35.51 32.30 9.30
C THR A 3 -34.86 31.62 8.09
N PHE A 4 -35.05 32.18 6.89
CA PHE A 4 -34.44 31.69 5.66
C PHE A 4 -32.91 31.83 5.68
N ALA A 5 -32.39 32.94 6.21
CA ALA A 5 -30.94 33.12 6.35
C ALA A 5 -30.36 32.09 7.34
N THR A 6 -31.02 31.85 8.47
CA THR A 6 -30.59 30.85 9.45
C THR A 6 -30.61 29.43 8.89
N ALA A 7 -31.63 29.07 8.11
CA ALA A 7 -31.72 27.77 7.45
C ALA A 7 -30.61 27.58 6.40
N LEU A 8 -30.28 28.64 5.65
CA LEU A 8 -29.21 28.60 4.66
C LEU A 8 -27.84 28.42 5.33
N TYR A 9 -27.57 29.15 6.43
CA TYR A 9 -26.33 28.99 7.21
C TYR A 9 -26.17 27.61 7.84
N ALA A 10 -27.26 26.99 8.32
CA ALA A 10 -27.25 25.66 8.89
C ALA A 10 -26.95 24.56 7.85
N VAL A 11 -27.35 24.76 6.60
CA VAL A 11 -27.07 23.85 5.48
C VAL A 11 -25.72 24.13 4.82
N SER A 12 -25.26 25.38 4.82
CA SER A 12 -24.03 25.80 4.14
C SER A 12 -22.77 25.65 4.98
N ALA A 13 -22.86 25.23 6.24
CA ALA A 13 -21.68 24.91 7.04
C ALA A 13 -21.13 23.53 6.59
N PRO A 14 -19.99 23.45 5.88
CA PRO A 14 -19.32 22.17 5.75
C PRO A 14 -18.87 21.77 7.15
N VAL A 15 -19.55 20.80 7.76
CA VAL A 15 -19.18 20.23 9.05
C VAL A 15 -17.94 19.35 8.83
N LEU A 16 -16.80 20.01 8.64
CA LEU A 16 -15.48 19.43 8.82
C LEU A 16 -15.02 19.73 10.25
N ASP A 17 -15.86 19.40 11.23
CA ASP A 17 -15.44 19.28 12.64
C ASP A 17 -14.63 17.98 12.77
N ILE A 18 -13.43 17.97 12.17
CA ILE A 18 -12.48 16.89 12.37
C ILE A 18 -11.82 17.15 13.73
N PRO A 19 -12.09 16.34 14.76
CA PRO A 19 -11.51 16.58 16.06
C PRO A 19 -10.00 16.36 15.98
N PHE A 20 -9.24 17.22 16.65
CA PHE A 20 -7.77 17.18 16.65
C PHE A 20 -7.20 15.78 16.94
N ILE A 21 -7.86 15.05 17.85
CA ILE A 21 -7.46 13.68 18.19
C ILE A 21 -7.51 12.72 17.00
N THR A 22 -8.49 12.86 16.10
CA THR A 22 -8.60 12.02 14.91
C THR A 22 -7.46 12.32 13.94
N VAL A 23 -7.07 13.59 13.79
CA VAL A 23 -5.92 13.97 12.96
C VAL A 23 -4.64 13.33 13.49
N VAL A 24 -4.41 13.43 14.81
CA VAL A 24 -3.24 12.83 15.47
C VAL A 24 -3.24 11.30 15.33
N GLN A 25 -4.38 10.65 15.51
CA GLN A 25 -4.51 9.20 15.35
C GLN A 25 -4.18 8.74 13.93
N VAL A 26 -4.69 9.43 12.91
CA VAL A 26 -4.40 9.11 11.50
C VAL A 26 -2.92 9.29 11.20
N LEU A 27 -2.30 10.37 11.69
CA LEU A 27 -0.86 10.61 11.56
C LEU A 27 -0.04 9.49 12.20
N LEU A 28 -0.36 9.10 13.43
CA LEU A 28 0.30 8.00 14.12
C LEU A 28 0.12 6.67 13.38
N ALA A 29 -1.08 6.40 12.85
CA ALA A 29 -1.34 5.20 12.05
C ALA A 29 -0.49 5.18 10.78
N LEU A 30 -0.39 6.30 10.06
CA LEU A 30 0.46 6.42 8.87
C LEU A 30 1.94 6.18 9.19
N VAL A 31 2.43 6.77 10.29
CA VAL A 31 3.81 6.56 10.75
C VAL A 31 4.04 5.10 11.14
N ALA A 32 3.11 4.49 11.87
CA ALA A 32 3.21 3.09 12.28
C ALA A 32 3.23 2.14 11.08
N VAL A 33 2.37 2.37 10.08
CA VAL A 33 2.37 1.61 8.82
C VAL A 33 3.68 1.81 8.06
N GLY A 34 4.16 3.05 7.96
CA GLY A 34 5.45 3.35 7.34
C GLY A 34 6.63 2.65 8.03
N ALA A 35 6.68 2.70 9.36
CA ALA A 35 7.68 2.02 10.16
C ALA A 35 7.60 0.50 9.99
N PHE A 36 6.40 -0.07 10.03
CA PHE A 36 6.17 -1.50 9.79
C PHE A 36 6.70 -1.91 8.41
N VAL A 37 6.32 -1.19 7.35
CA VAL A 37 6.82 -1.48 6.00
C VAL A 37 8.33 -1.35 5.92
N LEU A 38 8.95 -0.39 6.59
CA LEU A 38 10.40 -0.18 6.54
C LEU A 38 11.16 -1.29 7.29
N VAL A 39 10.67 -1.69 8.46
CA VAL A 39 11.23 -2.79 9.28
C VAL A 39 11.07 -4.14 8.57
N PHE A 40 9.88 -4.41 8.03
CA PHE A 40 9.56 -5.68 7.36
C PHE A 40 9.83 -5.66 5.85
N LYS A 41 10.38 -4.58 5.30
CA LYS A 41 10.75 -4.45 3.88
C LYS A 41 11.47 -5.69 3.32
N PRO A 42 12.54 -6.23 3.94
CA PRO A 42 13.22 -7.41 3.40
C PRO A 42 12.31 -8.64 3.33
N LEU A 43 11.45 -8.83 4.33
CA LEU A 43 10.49 -9.94 4.38
C LEU A 43 9.42 -9.81 3.29
N LEU A 44 8.83 -8.61 3.16
CA LEU A 44 7.81 -8.31 2.14
C LEU A 44 8.37 -8.54 0.72
N ILE A 45 9.59 -8.11 0.45
CA ILE A 45 10.26 -8.37 -0.84
C ILE A 45 10.47 -9.87 -1.06
N GLY A 46 10.86 -10.61 -0.01
CA GLY A 46 10.99 -12.07 -0.06
C GLY A 46 9.67 -12.76 -0.45
N ILE A 47 8.57 -12.40 0.21
CA ILE A 47 7.24 -12.94 -0.06
C ILE A 47 6.80 -12.62 -1.48
N VAL A 48 6.94 -11.36 -1.93
CA VAL A 48 6.60 -10.97 -3.31
C VAL A 48 7.40 -11.78 -4.32
N ARG A 49 8.71 -11.97 -4.10
CA ARG A 49 9.55 -12.80 -4.97
C ARG A 49 9.10 -14.25 -4.99
N ALA A 50 8.75 -14.81 -3.84
CA ALA A 50 8.23 -16.18 -3.75
C ALA A 50 6.91 -16.32 -4.52
N LEU A 51 5.97 -15.39 -4.33
CA LEU A 51 4.71 -15.36 -5.08
C LEU A 51 4.94 -15.24 -6.60
N VAL A 52 5.87 -14.39 -7.02
CA VAL A 52 6.25 -14.27 -8.44
C VAL A 52 6.82 -15.58 -8.97
N LEU A 53 7.62 -16.30 -8.18
CA LEU A 53 8.15 -17.61 -8.58
C LEU A 53 7.08 -18.70 -8.67
N VAL A 54 6.01 -18.61 -7.88
CA VAL A 54 4.85 -19.51 -7.98
C VAL A 54 4.13 -19.31 -9.33
N VAL A 55 3.94 -18.05 -9.75
CA VAL A 55 3.25 -17.74 -11.02
C VAL A 55 4.18 -17.89 -12.24
N ARG A 56 5.45 -17.51 -12.10
CA ARG A 56 6.47 -17.61 -13.15
C ARG A 56 7.70 -18.33 -12.60
N PRO A 57 7.71 -19.67 -12.64
CA PRO A 57 8.85 -20.45 -12.20
C PRO A 57 10.08 -20.09 -13.05
N LYS A 58 11.19 -19.72 -12.38
CA LYS A 58 12.46 -19.46 -13.06
C LYS A 58 13.13 -20.78 -13.43
N LEU A 59 13.68 -20.86 -14.64
CA LEU A 59 14.47 -22.03 -15.08
C LEU A 59 15.63 -22.28 -14.12
N SER A 60 15.75 -23.52 -13.65
CA SER A 60 16.85 -23.98 -12.82
C SER A 60 18.19 -23.87 -13.59
N ARG A 61 19.32 -23.87 -12.87
CA ARG A 61 20.66 -23.78 -13.49
C ARG A 61 20.89 -24.91 -14.50
N GLU A 62 20.43 -26.12 -14.18
CA GLU A 62 20.52 -27.28 -15.06
C GLU A 62 19.67 -27.11 -16.33
N GLN A 63 18.45 -26.60 -16.20
CA GLN A 63 17.58 -26.32 -17.35
C GLN A 63 18.16 -25.24 -18.26
N ARG A 64 18.84 -24.24 -17.69
CA ARG A 64 19.55 -23.21 -18.48
C ARG A 64 20.72 -23.80 -19.26
N LEU A 65 21.54 -24.62 -18.61
CA LEU A 65 22.67 -25.31 -19.23
C LEU A 65 22.20 -26.22 -20.37
N ALA A 66 21.16 -27.01 -20.14
CA ALA A 66 20.56 -27.86 -21.16
C ALA A 66 20.05 -27.05 -22.36
N ARG A 67 19.43 -25.89 -22.12
CA ARG A 67 18.95 -25.01 -23.20
C ARG A 67 20.10 -24.40 -23.99
N GLU A 68 21.15 -23.93 -23.32
CA GLU A 68 22.34 -23.39 -23.98
C GLU A 68 23.06 -24.44 -24.82
N LEU A 69 23.20 -25.67 -24.32
CA LEU A 69 23.75 -26.80 -25.07
C LEU A 69 22.87 -27.16 -26.27
N ALA A 70 21.55 -27.22 -26.09
CA ALA A 70 20.62 -27.53 -27.17
C ALA A 70 20.60 -26.47 -28.28
N THR A 71 20.89 -25.20 -27.97
CA THR A 71 21.03 -24.14 -28.99
C THR A 71 22.39 -24.12 -29.70
N ARG A 72 23.39 -24.84 -29.18
CA ARG A 72 24.75 -24.92 -29.75
C ARG A 72 24.96 -26.16 -30.62
N ALA A 73 24.05 -27.13 -30.58
CA ALA A 73 24.02 -28.31 -31.43
C ALA A 73 23.19 -28.04 -32.69
#